data_AF-A0A0N4XNV5-F1
#
_entry.id   AF-A0A0N4XNV5-F1
#
_cell.length_a   1.000
_cell.length_b   1.000
_cell.length_c   1.000
_cell.angle_alpha   90.00
_cell.angle_beta   90.00
_cell.angle_gamma   90.00
#
_symmetry.space_group_name_H-M   'P 1'
#
loop_
_entity.id
_entity.type
_entity.pdbx_description
1 polymer ?
#
loop_
_entity_poly.entity_id
_entity_poly.type
_entity_poly.pdbx_seq_one_letter_code
_entity_poly.pdbx_strand_id
1 'polypeptide(L)'
;MDRLQSAVKETDKQIEQLRKKNEKKANQKEEYTEKHNDAVRNIHKITDEINTLKDRDLYEDKVRNADERFRRLKAQNDNWEIEMEGMKKQVERVRENLAEAKEELKGYEKFKDEAARKAQKLAEDDEKLCHTEEQLQSEERKLTAERNKIRDEERNLERAMEGRVRALENLRSNMADEAWRWYQANRSKFRHPVHVPILHMTVPDAKSAMLLENLIAVRDLQMFIFGCKEDEALLTDRKHQWKLNSTVIPRSQVGFAVSCPMSSVRLCRSVVYATSARYFRTYLFVFSVNH
;
A
#
# COMPACT_ATOMS: atom_id res chain seq x y z
N MET A 1 143.29 99.05 33.73
CA MET A 1 142.74 97.87 34.44
C MET A 1 141.21 97.89 34.54
N ASP A 2 140.53 99.05 34.59
CA ASP A 2 139.05 99.10 34.71
C ASP A 2 138.22 98.91 33.41
N ARG A 3 138.81 99.03 32.21
CA ARG A 3 138.06 98.85 30.94
C ARG A 3 137.80 97.38 30.55
N LEU A 4 138.62 96.45 31.05
CA LEU A 4 138.47 95.01 30.77
C LEU A 4 137.41 94.35 31.66
N GLN A 5 137.19 94.83 32.89
CA GLN A 5 136.16 94.30 33.78
C GLN A 5 134.72 94.68 33.36
N SER A 6 134.52 95.84 32.72
CA SER A 6 133.20 96.20 32.17
C SER A 6 132.86 95.42 30.90
N ALA A 7 133.83 95.15 30.03
CA ALA A 7 133.60 94.36 28.82
C ALA A 7 133.23 92.90 29.14
N VAL A 8 133.89 92.28 30.13
CA VAL A 8 133.57 90.92 30.61
C VAL A 8 132.16 90.86 31.22
N LYS A 9 131.76 91.86 32.01
CA LYS A 9 130.40 91.94 32.58
C LYS A 9 129.31 92.16 31.52
N GLU A 10 129.62 92.87 30.43
CA GLU A 10 128.70 93.07 29.30
C GLU A 10 128.55 91.78 28.47
N THR A 11 129.65 91.06 28.22
CA THR A 11 129.62 89.76 27.53
C THR A 11 128.93 88.69 28.36
N ASP A 12 129.11 88.67 29.67
CA ASP A 12 128.41 87.74 30.57
C ASP A 12 126.90 88.01 30.59
N LYS A 13 126.49 89.29 30.57
CA LYS A 13 125.06 89.66 30.40
C LYS A 13 124.49 89.20 29.06
N GLN A 14 125.25 89.29 27.97
CA GLN A 14 124.80 88.81 26.65
C GLN A 14 124.73 87.27 26.59
N ILE A 15 125.69 86.57 27.19
CA ILE A 15 125.67 85.10 27.31
C ILE A 15 124.47 84.65 28.15
N GLU A 16 124.18 85.34 29.25
CA GLU A 16 123.03 85.05 30.11
C GLU A 16 121.68 85.33 29.40
N GLN A 17 121.60 86.41 28.60
CA GLN A 17 120.43 86.68 27.77
C GLN A 17 120.25 85.65 26.64
N LEU A 18 121.33 85.19 26.02
CA LEU A 18 121.29 84.14 24.99
C LEU A 18 120.90 82.79 25.59
N ARG A 19 121.39 82.44 26.79
CA ARG A 19 120.95 81.26 27.53
C ARG A 19 119.46 81.31 27.82
N LYS A 20 118.94 82.42 28.36
CA LYS A 20 117.50 82.60 28.58
C LYS A 20 116.66 82.57 27.30
N LYS A 21 117.18 83.08 26.18
CA LYS A 21 116.49 82.97 24.87
C LYS A 21 116.50 81.54 24.32
N ASN A 22 117.60 80.81 24.47
CA ASN A 22 117.68 79.41 24.05
C ASN A 22 116.79 78.51 24.91
N GLU A 23 116.72 78.76 26.22
CA GLU A 23 115.83 78.04 27.13
C GLU A 23 114.35 78.33 26.82
N LYS A 24 113.99 79.60 26.53
CA LYS A 24 112.64 79.93 26.04
C LYS A 24 112.29 79.27 24.71
N LYS A 25 113.23 79.19 23.76
CA LYS A 25 113.01 78.52 22.47
C LYS A 25 112.93 76.99 22.61
N ALA A 26 113.70 76.40 23.53
CA ALA A 26 113.60 74.98 23.85
C ALA A 26 112.22 74.65 24.45
N ASN A 27 111.77 75.43 25.43
CA ASN A 27 110.44 75.25 26.04
C ASN A 27 109.30 75.44 25.02
N GLN A 28 109.40 76.44 24.13
CA GLN A 28 108.40 76.62 23.07
C GLN A 28 108.39 75.46 22.07
N LYS A 29 109.56 74.91 21.74
CA LYS A 29 109.67 73.76 20.84
C LYS A 29 109.07 72.51 21.49
N GLU A 30 109.32 72.31 22.79
CA GLU A 30 108.78 71.21 23.57
C GLU A 30 107.24 71.30 23.68
N GLU A 31 106.72 72.49 23.99
CA GLU A 31 105.27 72.77 24.02
C GLU A 31 104.62 72.56 22.64
N TYR A 32 105.30 72.94 21.56
CA TYR A 32 104.81 72.71 20.21
C TYR A 32 104.82 71.22 19.83
N THR A 33 105.85 70.47 20.24
CA THR A 33 105.88 69.01 20.04
C THR A 33 104.83 68.30 20.86
N GLU A 34 104.53 68.76 22.06
CA GLU A 34 103.47 68.20 22.90
C GLU A 34 102.09 68.45 22.29
N LYS A 35 101.80 69.69 21.87
CA LYS A 35 100.57 70.03 21.14
C LYS A 35 100.45 69.28 19.81
N HIS A 36 101.55 69.08 19.09
CA HIS A 36 101.56 68.31 17.86
C HIS A 36 101.26 66.84 18.13
N ASN A 37 101.87 66.24 19.15
CA ASN A 37 101.61 64.85 19.54
C ASN A 37 100.16 64.66 20.03
N ASP A 38 99.59 65.64 20.74
CA ASP A 38 98.17 65.62 21.13
C ASP A 38 97.23 65.75 19.93
N ALA A 39 97.55 66.63 18.98
CA ALA A 39 96.78 66.74 17.74
C ALA A 39 96.84 65.44 16.94
N VAL A 40 98.01 64.80 16.84
CA VAL A 40 98.18 63.51 16.17
C VAL A 40 97.41 62.40 16.90
N ARG A 41 97.42 62.36 18.24
CA ARG A 41 96.60 61.41 19.01
C ARG A 41 95.10 61.61 18.78
N ASN A 42 94.65 62.86 18.72
CA ASN A 42 93.25 63.16 18.44
C ASN A 42 92.85 62.80 17.01
N ILE A 43 93.72 63.03 16.02
CA ILE A 43 93.49 62.60 14.63
C ILE A 43 93.37 61.07 14.55
N HIS A 44 94.23 60.31 15.23
CA HIS A 44 94.11 58.85 15.27
C HIS A 44 92.79 58.40 15.93
N LYS A 45 92.40 58.98 17.07
CA LYS A 45 91.11 58.67 17.70
C LYS A 45 89.92 58.93 16.78
N ILE A 46 89.88 60.10 16.14
CA ILE A 46 88.81 60.45 15.19
C ILE A 46 88.83 59.51 13.98
N THR A 47 90.02 59.12 13.51
CA THR A 47 90.17 58.18 12.38
C THR A 47 89.68 56.78 12.75
N ASP A 48 89.95 56.31 13.96
CA ASP A 48 89.46 55.04 14.47
C ASP A 48 87.94 55.06 14.67
N GLU A 49 87.38 56.15 15.22
CA GLU A 49 85.93 56.35 15.34
C GLU A 49 85.26 56.37 13.95
N ILE A 50 85.85 57.07 12.97
CA ILE A 50 85.37 57.07 11.58
C ILE A 50 85.44 55.67 10.98
N ASN A 51 86.51 54.91 11.22
CA ASN A 51 86.64 53.54 10.72
C ASN A 51 85.61 52.60 11.35
N THR A 52 85.28 52.76 12.64
CA THR A 52 84.18 52.00 13.28
C THR A 52 82.78 52.39 12.75
N LEU A 53 82.59 53.65 12.35
CA LEU A 53 81.36 54.10 11.68
C LEU A 53 81.31 53.75 10.20
N LYS A 54 82.47 53.42 9.60
CA LYS A 54 82.61 53.01 8.19
C LYS A 54 82.19 51.57 7.93
N ASP A 55 81.71 50.84 8.95
CA ASP A 55 80.99 49.56 8.83
C ASP A 55 79.60 49.73 8.15
N ARG A 56 79.50 50.67 7.21
CA ARG A 56 78.35 50.91 6.34
C ARG A 56 77.93 49.64 5.63
N ASP A 57 78.89 48.86 5.15
CA ASP A 57 78.66 47.58 4.46
C ASP A 57 77.95 46.56 5.38
N LEU A 58 78.20 46.60 6.70
CA LEU A 58 77.59 45.68 7.66
C LEU A 58 76.13 46.04 7.97
N TYR A 59 75.79 47.33 8.00
CA TYR A 59 74.40 47.78 8.12
C TYR A 59 73.63 47.61 6.81
N GLU A 60 74.27 47.83 5.67
CA GLU A 60 73.70 47.61 4.34
C GLU A 60 73.38 46.13 4.14
N ASP A 61 74.24 45.22 4.61
CA ASP A 61 73.97 43.78 4.65
C ASP A 61 72.81 43.38 5.58
N LYS A 62 72.70 44.01 6.76
CA LYS A 62 71.58 43.77 7.67
C LYS A 62 70.24 44.24 7.08
N VAL A 63 70.23 45.40 6.43
CA VAL A 63 69.03 45.91 5.74
C VAL A 63 68.66 45.00 4.58
N ARG A 64 69.63 44.57 3.77
CA ARG A 64 69.42 43.62 2.68
C ARG A 64 68.85 42.28 3.17
N ASN A 65 69.38 41.75 4.27
CA ASN A 65 68.90 40.50 4.87
C ASN A 65 67.50 40.65 5.48
N ALA A 66 67.20 41.79 6.11
CA ALA A 66 65.87 42.11 6.60
C ALA A 66 64.85 42.22 5.46
N ASP A 67 65.21 42.86 4.35
CA ASP A 67 64.38 42.98 3.15
C ASP A 67 64.13 41.63 2.47
N GLU A 68 65.15 40.76 2.40
CA GLU A 68 64.97 39.40 1.91
C GLU A 68 64.04 38.60 2.81
N ARG A 69 64.18 38.72 4.13
CA ARG A 69 63.32 38.04 5.10
C ARG A 69 61.88 38.55 5.01
N PHE A 70 61.69 39.85 4.85
CA PHE A 70 60.38 40.46 4.63
C PHE A 70 59.76 39.97 3.32
N ARG A 71 60.52 39.94 2.21
CA ARG A 71 60.05 39.39 0.94
C ARG A 71 59.62 37.92 1.05
N ARG A 72 60.39 37.08 1.76
CA ARG A 72 60.02 35.67 2.00
C ARG A 72 58.74 35.56 2.82
N LEU A 73 58.63 36.33 3.90
CA LEU A 73 57.43 36.36 4.75
C LEU A 73 56.20 36.85 3.97
N LYS A 74 56.36 37.87 3.13
CA LYS A 74 55.30 38.36 2.26
C LYS A 74 54.84 37.30 1.27
N ALA A 75 55.77 36.64 0.58
CA ALA A 75 55.44 35.54 -0.33
C ALA A 75 54.76 34.36 0.39
N GLN A 76 55.18 34.05 1.62
CA GLN A 76 54.49 33.06 2.44
C GLN A 76 53.08 33.52 2.78
N ASN A 77 52.89 34.75 3.24
CA ASN A 77 51.58 35.29 3.59
C ASN A 77 50.62 35.28 2.39
N ASP A 78 51.10 35.70 1.21
CA ASP A 78 50.34 35.66 -0.03
C ASP A 78 49.94 34.21 -0.40
N ASN A 79 50.84 33.23 -0.19
CA ASN A 79 50.53 31.81 -0.39
C ASN A 79 49.50 31.29 0.63
N TRP A 80 49.61 31.66 1.91
CA TRP A 80 48.63 31.32 2.95
C TRP A 80 47.25 31.90 2.64
N GLU A 81 47.17 33.12 2.09
CA GLU A 81 45.90 33.71 1.65
C GLU A 81 45.26 32.90 0.53
N ILE A 82 46.05 32.46 -0.46
CA ILE A 82 45.58 31.60 -1.55
C ILE A 82 45.08 30.24 -1.00
N GLU A 83 45.82 29.62 -0.10
CA GLU A 83 45.44 28.35 0.53
C GLU A 83 44.16 28.48 1.36
N MET A 84 44.03 29.57 2.14
CA MET A 84 42.83 29.86 2.92
C MET A 84 41.61 30.10 2.02
N GLU A 85 41.77 30.80 0.91
CA GLU A 85 40.70 31.00 -0.06
C GLU A 85 40.30 29.67 -0.74
N GLY A 86 41.29 28.81 -1.03
CA GLY A 86 41.06 27.45 -1.52
C GLY A 86 40.27 26.59 -0.53
N MET A 87 40.62 26.63 0.76
CA MET A 87 39.94 25.92 1.83
C MET A 87 38.52 26.45 2.07
N LYS A 88 38.31 27.78 2.04
CA LYS A 88 36.95 28.36 2.12
C LYS A 88 36.04 27.84 1.02
N LYS A 89 36.54 27.81 -0.23
CA LYS A 89 35.78 27.24 -1.37
C LYS A 89 35.48 25.76 -1.20
N GLN A 90 36.36 24.98 -0.56
CA GLN A 90 36.06 23.58 -0.23
C GLN A 90 34.97 23.47 0.83
N VAL A 91 35.03 24.28 1.89
CA VAL A 91 34.00 24.30 2.95
C VAL A 91 32.63 24.66 2.38
N GLU A 92 32.55 25.67 1.50
CA GLU A 92 31.27 26.05 0.88
C GLU A 92 30.71 24.93 0.00
N ARG A 93 31.53 24.26 -0.83
CA ARG A 93 31.07 23.09 -1.61
C ARG A 93 30.55 21.96 -0.72
N VAL A 94 31.24 21.67 0.38
CA VAL A 94 30.78 20.63 1.32
C VAL A 94 29.46 21.05 1.99
N ARG A 95 29.27 22.33 2.31
CA ARG A 95 28.01 22.84 2.86
C ARG A 95 26.87 22.74 1.86
N GLU A 96 27.09 23.08 0.60
CA GLU A 96 26.11 22.95 -0.48
C GLU A 96 25.70 21.49 -0.67
N ASN A 97 26.66 20.57 -0.80
CA ASN A 97 26.36 19.13 -0.92
C ASN A 97 25.60 18.59 0.30
N LEU A 98 25.91 19.07 1.50
CA LEU A 98 25.24 18.66 2.73
C LEU A 98 23.80 19.21 2.79
N ALA A 99 23.56 20.41 2.27
CA ALA A 99 22.22 20.97 2.13
C ALA A 99 21.39 20.17 1.10
N GLU A 100 21.97 19.83 -0.05
CA GLU A 100 21.33 19.01 -1.08
C GLU A 100 20.96 17.62 -0.54
N ALA A 101 21.91 16.91 0.08
CA ALA A 101 21.67 15.60 0.69
C ALA A 101 20.59 15.63 1.78
N LYS A 102 20.48 16.73 2.55
CA LYS A 102 19.40 16.91 3.54
C LYS A 102 18.03 17.08 2.90
N GLU A 103 17.93 17.78 1.79
CA GLU A 103 16.66 17.93 1.07
C GLU A 103 16.23 16.61 0.41
N GLU A 104 17.17 15.86 -0.16
CA GLU A 104 16.91 14.51 -0.66
C GLU A 104 16.39 13.57 0.44
N LEU A 105 16.99 13.63 1.63
CA LEU A 105 16.57 12.84 2.79
C LEU A 105 15.11 13.14 3.19
N LYS A 106 14.71 14.42 3.20
CA LYS A 106 13.31 14.81 3.46
C LYS A 106 12.36 14.28 2.39
N GLY A 107 12.80 14.24 1.13
CA GLY A 107 12.03 13.61 0.05
C GLY A 107 11.82 12.11 0.30
N TYR A 108 12.87 11.42 0.71
CA TYR A 108 12.82 9.99 1.06
C TYR A 108 11.92 9.71 2.26
N GLU A 109 11.96 10.52 3.31
CA GLU A 109 11.08 10.38 4.48
C GLU A 109 9.60 10.50 4.09
N LYS A 110 9.24 11.50 3.26
CA LYS A 110 7.87 11.64 2.75
C LYS A 110 7.42 10.43 1.94
N PHE A 111 8.30 9.91 1.08
CA PHE A 111 8.01 8.71 0.30
C PHE A 111 7.79 7.49 1.21
N LYS A 112 8.63 7.32 2.24
CA LYS A 112 8.51 6.24 3.23
C LYS A 112 7.17 6.31 3.98
N ASP A 113 6.76 7.51 4.41
CA ASP A 113 5.48 7.71 5.09
C ASP A 113 4.29 7.42 4.18
N GLU A 114 4.36 7.83 2.90
CA GLU A 114 3.32 7.54 1.92
C GLU A 114 3.23 6.04 1.62
N ALA A 115 4.37 5.36 1.47
CA ALA A 115 4.43 3.92 1.27
C ALA A 115 3.85 3.17 2.48
N ALA A 116 4.17 3.59 3.71
CA ALA A 116 3.62 3.01 4.93
C ALA A 116 2.10 3.18 5.02
N ARG A 117 1.56 4.37 4.68
CA ARG A 117 0.11 4.59 4.62
C ARG A 117 -0.58 3.73 3.58
N LYS A 118 0.02 3.58 2.38
CA LYS A 118 -0.52 2.71 1.33
C LYS A 118 -0.52 1.24 1.77
N ALA A 119 0.56 0.78 2.40
CA ALA A 119 0.65 -0.58 2.93
C ALA A 119 -0.40 -0.85 4.02
N GLN A 120 -0.62 0.10 4.94
CA GLN A 120 -1.68 -0.01 5.95
C GLN A 120 -3.06 -0.10 5.31
N LYS A 121 -3.35 0.76 4.32
CA LYS A 121 -4.64 0.76 3.64
C LYS A 121 -4.90 -0.55 2.89
N LEU A 122 -3.87 -1.12 2.26
CA LEU A 122 -3.96 -2.43 1.61
C LEU A 122 -4.26 -3.54 2.63
N ALA A 123 -3.62 -3.52 3.80
CA ALA A 123 -3.90 -4.49 4.86
C ALA A 123 -5.36 -4.39 5.36
N GLU A 124 -5.88 -3.17 5.57
CA GLU A 124 -7.27 -2.95 5.98
C GLU A 124 -8.27 -3.42 4.91
N ASP A 125 -7.95 -3.24 3.63
CA ASP A 125 -8.81 -3.68 2.53
C ASP A 125 -8.74 -5.20 2.33
N ASP A 126 -7.58 -5.83 2.54
CA ASP A 126 -7.42 -7.29 2.54
C ASP A 126 -8.23 -7.95 3.69
N GLU A 127 -8.24 -7.37 4.88
CA GLU A 127 -9.06 -7.84 6.01
C GLU A 127 -10.56 -7.79 5.68
N LYS A 128 -11.02 -6.70 5.05
CA LYS A 128 -12.42 -6.58 4.61
C LYS A 128 -12.76 -7.62 3.56
N LEU A 129 -11.89 -7.81 2.57
CA LEU A 129 -12.08 -8.82 1.52
C LEU A 129 -12.22 -10.20 2.14
N CYS A 130 -11.32 -10.57 3.05
CA CYS A 130 -11.38 -11.85 3.76
C CYS A 130 -12.71 -12.05 4.49
N HIS A 131 -13.20 -11.03 5.20
CA HIS A 131 -14.50 -11.11 5.87
C HIS A 131 -15.67 -11.29 4.88
N THR A 132 -15.65 -10.58 3.75
CA THR A 132 -16.69 -10.73 2.72
C THR A 132 -16.65 -12.10 2.04
N GLU A 133 -15.46 -12.67 1.80
CA GLU A 133 -15.30 -14.00 1.25
C GLU A 133 -15.85 -15.08 2.19
N GLU A 134 -15.59 -14.96 3.50
CA GLU A 134 -16.15 -15.86 4.52
C GLU A 134 -17.68 -15.81 4.54
N GLN A 135 -18.27 -14.61 4.47
CA GLN A 135 -19.72 -14.44 4.41
C GLN A 135 -20.30 -15.10 3.16
N LEU A 136 -19.72 -14.85 1.98
CA LEU A 136 -20.14 -15.46 0.72
C LEU A 136 -20.04 -16.97 0.76
N GLN A 137 -18.94 -17.53 1.27
CA GLN A 137 -18.80 -18.98 1.42
C GLN A 137 -19.86 -19.57 2.36
N SER A 138 -20.23 -18.85 3.43
CA SER A 138 -21.28 -19.30 4.34
C SER A 138 -22.66 -19.36 3.67
N GLU A 139 -22.96 -18.39 2.79
CA GLU A 139 -24.20 -18.34 2.03
C GLU A 139 -24.23 -19.39 0.92
N GLU A 140 -23.13 -19.59 0.20
CA GLU A 140 -23.00 -20.62 -0.82
C GLU A 140 -23.24 -22.03 -0.23
N ARG A 141 -22.71 -22.30 0.96
CA ARG A 141 -22.96 -23.56 1.67
C ARG A 141 -24.44 -23.74 2.02
N LYS A 142 -25.14 -22.69 2.45
CA LYS A 142 -26.58 -22.72 2.75
C LYS A 142 -27.40 -23.00 1.48
N LEU A 143 -27.15 -22.26 0.41
CA LEU A 143 -27.83 -22.46 -0.87
C LEU A 143 -27.59 -23.85 -1.45
N THR A 144 -26.37 -24.37 -1.31
CA THR A 144 -26.05 -25.73 -1.75
C THR A 144 -26.81 -26.78 -0.94
N ALA A 145 -26.94 -26.59 0.37
CA ALA A 145 -27.72 -27.48 1.23
C ALA A 145 -29.22 -27.44 0.87
N GLU A 146 -29.78 -26.26 0.64
CA GLU A 146 -31.18 -26.10 0.21
C GLU A 146 -31.42 -26.73 -1.17
N ARG A 147 -30.51 -26.52 -2.12
CA ARG A 147 -30.57 -27.16 -3.44
C ARG A 147 -30.58 -28.68 -3.33
N ASN A 148 -29.71 -29.24 -2.49
CA ASN A 148 -29.66 -30.68 -2.28
C ASN A 148 -30.95 -31.20 -1.64
N LYS A 149 -31.51 -30.47 -0.67
CA LYS A 149 -32.80 -30.80 -0.05
C LYS A 149 -33.93 -30.83 -1.07
N ILE A 150 -34.03 -29.81 -1.94
CA ILE A 150 -35.04 -29.78 -3.02
C ILE A 150 -34.86 -30.98 -3.96
N ARG A 151 -33.61 -31.29 -4.34
CA ARG A 151 -33.32 -32.43 -5.21
C ARG A 151 -33.70 -33.77 -4.57
N ASP A 152 -33.50 -33.92 -3.26
CA ASP A 152 -33.90 -35.13 -2.55
C ASP A 152 -35.43 -35.23 -2.42
N GLU A 153 -36.12 -34.11 -2.18
CA GLU A 153 -37.58 -34.03 -2.22
C GLU A 153 -38.14 -34.39 -3.61
N GLU A 154 -37.55 -33.88 -4.69
CA GLU A 154 -37.89 -34.22 -6.06
C GLU A 154 -37.74 -35.72 -6.33
N ARG A 155 -36.59 -36.31 -5.99
CA ARG A 155 -36.38 -37.78 -6.12
C ARG A 155 -37.36 -38.59 -5.28
N ASN A 156 -37.78 -38.09 -4.11
CA ASN A 156 -38.78 -38.75 -3.27
C ASN A 156 -40.16 -38.69 -3.93
N LEU A 157 -40.53 -37.55 -4.51
CA LEU A 157 -41.79 -37.39 -5.26
C LEU A 157 -41.81 -38.25 -6.51
N GLU A 158 -40.71 -38.31 -7.27
CA GLU A 158 -40.57 -39.18 -8.44
C GLU A 158 -40.75 -40.65 -8.07
N ARG A 159 -40.04 -41.14 -7.04
CA ARG A 159 -40.19 -42.51 -6.54
C ARG A 159 -41.62 -42.81 -6.08
N ALA A 160 -42.25 -41.87 -5.37
CA ALA A 160 -43.64 -42.04 -4.95
C ALA A 160 -44.60 -42.10 -6.15
N MET A 161 -44.40 -41.25 -7.15
CA MET A 161 -45.19 -41.26 -8.39
C MET A 161 -44.97 -42.54 -9.19
N GLU A 162 -43.74 -43.02 -9.31
CA GLU A 162 -43.42 -44.28 -9.97
C GLU A 162 -44.13 -45.46 -9.27
N GLY A 163 -44.14 -45.49 -7.94
CA GLY A 163 -44.91 -46.47 -7.17
C GLY A 163 -46.41 -46.43 -7.47
N ARG A 164 -46.99 -45.24 -7.65
CA ARG A 164 -48.39 -45.06 -8.03
C ARG A 164 -48.67 -45.50 -9.47
N VAL A 165 -47.76 -45.23 -10.41
CA VAL A 165 -47.87 -45.71 -11.80
C VAL A 165 -47.79 -47.24 -11.84
N ARG A 166 -46.89 -47.87 -11.08
CA ARG A 166 -46.88 -49.34 -10.92
C ARG A 166 -48.19 -49.88 -10.35
N ALA A 167 -48.82 -49.17 -9.41
CA ALA A 167 -50.14 -49.55 -8.91
C ALA A 167 -51.21 -49.48 -10.01
N LEU A 168 -51.15 -48.48 -10.89
CA LEU A 168 -52.02 -48.35 -12.05
C LEU A 168 -51.81 -49.52 -13.05
N GLU A 169 -50.56 -49.90 -13.31
CA GLU A 169 -50.20 -51.07 -14.14
C GLU A 169 -50.76 -52.38 -13.57
N ASN A 170 -50.62 -52.58 -12.25
CA ASN A 170 -51.07 -53.80 -11.58
C ASN A 170 -52.59 -53.99 -11.63
N LEU A 171 -53.35 -52.91 -11.79
CA LEU A 171 -54.79 -53.00 -11.92
C LEU A 171 -55.26 -53.51 -13.28
N ARG A 172 -54.36 -53.64 -14.27
CA ARG A 172 -54.57 -54.28 -15.59
C ARG A 172 -55.85 -53.87 -16.32
N SER A 173 -56.27 -52.62 -16.15
CA SER A 173 -57.48 -52.10 -16.81
C SER A 173 -57.11 -51.31 -18.06
N ASN A 174 -57.56 -51.80 -19.21
CA ASN A 174 -57.69 -51.04 -20.47
C ASN A 174 -56.45 -50.21 -20.88
N MET A 175 -55.24 -50.64 -20.52
CA MET A 175 -53.97 -49.94 -20.80
C MET A 175 -53.92 -48.50 -20.25
N ALA A 176 -54.51 -48.27 -19.07
CA ALA A 176 -54.56 -46.95 -18.43
C ALA A 176 -53.16 -46.39 -18.09
N ASP A 177 -52.20 -47.26 -17.80
CA ASP A 177 -50.79 -46.93 -17.60
C ASP A 177 -50.13 -46.40 -18.88
N GLU A 178 -50.38 -47.03 -20.03
CA GLU A 178 -49.89 -46.55 -21.33
C GLU A 178 -50.50 -45.20 -21.71
N ALA A 179 -51.80 -45.04 -21.49
CA ALA A 179 -52.47 -43.75 -21.68
C ALA A 179 -51.88 -42.65 -20.80
N TRP A 180 -51.56 -42.96 -19.55
CA TRP A 180 -50.91 -42.02 -18.64
C TRP A 180 -49.49 -41.65 -19.11
N ARG A 181 -48.69 -42.62 -19.56
CA ARG A 181 -47.36 -42.38 -20.13
C ARG A 181 -47.43 -41.53 -21.41
N TRP A 182 -48.41 -41.80 -22.27
CA TRP A 182 -48.65 -41.00 -23.46
C TRP A 182 -49.04 -39.56 -23.12
N TYR A 183 -49.91 -39.37 -22.12
CA TYR A 183 -50.25 -38.05 -21.60
C TYR A 183 -49.01 -37.31 -21.09
N GLN A 184 -48.16 -37.96 -20.29
CA GLN A 184 -46.92 -37.35 -19.80
C GLN A 184 -46.00 -36.90 -20.94
N ALA A 185 -45.81 -37.74 -21.97
CA ALA A 185 -45.00 -37.41 -23.14
C ALA A 185 -45.60 -36.28 -24.00
N ASN A 186 -46.92 -36.10 -23.94
CA ASN A 186 -47.67 -35.13 -24.75
C ASN A 186 -48.26 -33.99 -23.92
N ARG A 187 -47.79 -33.78 -22.67
CA ARG A 187 -48.41 -32.85 -21.71
C ARG A 187 -48.56 -31.43 -22.26
N SER A 188 -47.63 -30.98 -23.10
CA SER A 188 -47.66 -29.66 -23.74
C SER A 188 -48.82 -29.45 -24.72
N LYS A 189 -49.46 -30.52 -25.21
CA LYS A 189 -50.61 -30.46 -26.12
C LYS A 189 -51.94 -30.24 -25.38
N PHE A 190 -51.96 -30.50 -24.08
CA PHE A 190 -53.15 -30.37 -23.25
C PHE A 190 -53.25 -28.94 -22.68
N ARG A 191 -54.46 -28.39 -22.68
CA ARG A 191 -54.70 -27.05 -22.10
C ARG A 191 -54.77 -27.10 -20.57
N HIS A 192 -55.21 -28.23 -20.02
CA HIS A 192 -55.40 -28.43 -18.60
C HIS A 192 -54.68 -29.70 -18.10
N PRO A 193 -54.26 -29.71 -16.82
CA PRO A 193 -53.72 -30.93 -16.22
C PRO A 193 -54.80 -32.01 -16.17
N VAL A 194 -54.40 -33.24 -16.47
CA VAL A 194 -55.26 -34.42 -16.39
C VAL A 194 -55.01 -35.09 -15.04
N HIS A 195 -56.09 -35.39 -14.32
CA HIS A 195 -56.02 -35.99 -13.00
C HIS A 195 -56.54 -37.43 -13.03
N VAL A 196 -55.84 -38.32 -12.34
CA VAL A 196 -56.26 -39.71 -12.13
C VAL A 196 -56.29 -39.98 -10.63
N PRO A 197 -57.43 -40.38 -10.02
CA PRO A 197 -57.55 -40.51 -8.57
C PRO A 197 -56.48 -41.39 -7.94
N ILE A 198 -56.20 -42.58 -8.48
CA ILE A 198 -55.17 -43.46 -7.91
C ILE A 198 -53.75 -42.85 -7.93
N LEU A 199 -53.47 -41.94 -8.86
CA LEU A 199 -52.18 -41.27 -8.95
C LEU A 199 -52.09 -40.00 -8.09
N HIS A 200 -53.22 -39.34 -7.79
CA HIS A 200 -53.22 -38.00 -7.19
C HIS A 200 -53.91 -37.91 -5.83
N MET A 201 -54.68 -38.92 -5.44
CA MET A 201 -55.36 -38.97 -4.16
C MET A 201 -54.42 -39.44 -3.06
N THR A 202 -54.52 -38.82 -1.89
CA THR A 202 -53.81 -39.24 -0.68
C THR A 202 -54.81 -39.29 0.46
N VAL A 203 -54.88 -40.43 1.14
CA VAL A 203 -55.73 -40.61 2.32
C VAL A 203 -54.82 -40.55 3.56
N PRO A 204 -55.17 -39.75 4.59
CA PRO A 204 -54.28 -39.52 5.74
C PRO A 204 -54.11 -40.77 6.62
N ASP A 205 -55.09 -41.66 6.65
CA ASP A 205 -55.09 -42.84 7.51
C ASP A 205 -55.54 -44.12 6.77
N ALA A 206 -54.99 -45.26 7.19
CA ALA A 206 -55.25 -46.55 6.56
C ALA A 206 -56.72 -47.01 6.72
N LYS A 207 -57.39 -46.64 7.82
CA LYS A 207 -58.79 -47.01 8.06
C LYS A 207 -59.71 -46.29 7.07
N SER A 208 -59.50 -44.99 6.86
CA SER A 208 -60.21 -44.24 5.82
C SER A 208 -59.88 -44.75 4.42
N ALA A 209 -58.65 -45.21 4.17
CA ALA A 209 -58.29 -45.80 2.89
C ALA A 209 -59.11 -47.08 2.62
N MET A 210 -59.20 -47.98 3.60
CA MET A 210 -60.05 -49.17 3.51
C MET A 210 -61.54 -48.83 3.30
N LEU A 211 -62.05 -47.82 4.00
CA LEU A 211 -63.44 -47.36 3.81
C LEU A 211 -63.66 -46.81 2.40
N LEU A 212 -62.69 -46.04 1.90
CA LEU A 212 -62.75 -45.45 0.56
C LEU A 212 -62.69 -46.50 -0.54
N GLU A 213 -61.83 -47.51 -0.40
CA GLU A 213 -61.73 -48.67 -1.28
C GLU A 213 -63.03 -49.47 -1.33
N ASN A 214 -63.75 -49.57 -0.20
CA ASN A 214 -65.06 -50.24 -0.14
C ASN A 214 -66.21 -49.38 -0.71
N LEU A 215 -66.08 -48.05 -0.66
CA LEU A 215 -67.12 -47.12 -1.10
C LEU A 215 -67.07 -46.86 -2.61
N ILE A 216 -65.86 -46.76 -3.17
CA ILE A 216 -65.63 -46.40 -4.57
C ILE A 216 -65.29 -47.66 -5.35
N ALA A 217 -65.99 -47.88 -6.48
CA ALA A 217 -65.65 -48.99 -7.34
C ALA A 217 -64.23 -48.82 -7.91
N VAL A 218 -63.45 -49.91 -7.94
CA VAL A 218 -62.04 -49.90 -8.41
C VAL A 218 -61.88 -49.25 -9.80
N ARG A 219 -62.87 -49.39 -10.68
CA ARG A 219 -62.89 -48.77 -12.02
C ARG A 219 -62.88 -47.23 -11.99
N ASP A 220 -63.43 -46.62 -10.94
CA ASP A 220 -63.55 -45.16 -10.80
C ASP A 220 -62.24 -44.56 -10.28
N LEU A 221 -61.41 -45.36 -9.59
CA LEU A 221 -60.06 -44.96 -9.16
C LEU A 221 -59.10 -44.74 -10.34
N GLN A 222 -59.37 -45.37 -11.48
CA GLN A 222 -58.58 -45.29 -12.72
C GLN A 222 -59.16 -44.28 -13.72
N MET A 223 -60.20 -43.53 -13.32
CA MET A 223 -60.86 -42.58 -14.21
C MET A 223 -59.95 -41.38 -14.50
N PHE A 224 -59.89 -40.97 -15.77
CA PHE A 224 -59.17 -39.78 -16.20
C PHE A 224 -60.10 -38.57 -16.14
N ILE A 225 -59.70 -37.55 -15.40
CA ILE A 225 -60.46 -36.32 -15.17
C ILE A 225 -59.81 -35.20 -15.96
N PHE A 226 -60.55 -34.63 -16.90
CA PHE A 226 -60.09 -33.57 -17.80
C PHE A 226 -60.73 -32.23 -17.43
N GLY A 227 -60.01 -31.14 -17.70
CA GLY A 227 -60.54 -29.78 -17.50
C GLY A 227 -61.47 -29.30 -18.62
N CYS A 228 -61.39 -29.89 -19.81
CA CYS A 228 -62.24 -29.55 -20.95
C CYS A 228 -62.44 -30.76 -21.88
N LYS A 229 -63.42 -30.67 -22.80
CA LYS A 229 -63.78 -31.77 -23.72
C LYS A 229 -62.75 -31.97 -24.83
N GLU A 230 -62.08 -30.91 -25.23
CA GLU A 230 -61.04 -30.95 -26.26
C GLU A 230 -59.85 -31.80 -25.79
N ASP A 231 -59.44 -31.61 -24.53
CA ASP A 231 -58.37 -32.40 -23.90
C ASP A 231 -58.79 -33.87 -23.72
N GLU A 232 -60.04 -34.14 -23.34
CA GLU A 232 -60.58 -35.50 -23.27
C GLU A 232 -60.46 -36.22 -24.62
N ALA A 233 -60.89 -35.56 -25.70
CA ALA A 233 -60.86 -36.11 -27.05
C ALA A 233 -59.44 -36.50 -27.51
N LEU A 234 -58.39 -35.80 -27.05
CA LEU A 234 -57.00 -36.15 -27.39
C LEU A 234 -56.59 -37.52 -26.85
N LEU A 235 -57.11 -37.92 -25.70
CA LEU A 235 -56.75 -39.17 -25.03
C LEU A 235 -57.76 -40.30 -25.28
N THR A 236 -59.01 -39.97 -25.62
CA THR A 236 -60.07 -40.95 -25.90
C THR A 236 -60.36 -41.15 -27.38
N ASP A 237 -59.54 -40.60 -28.29
CA ASP A 237 -59.70 -40.82 -29.74
C ASP A 237 -59.63 -42.33 -30.08
N ARG A 238 -60.41 -42.75 -31.07
CA ARG A 238 -60.49 -44.16 -31.54
C ARG A 238 -59.17 -44.66 -32.15
N LYS A 239 -58.21 -43.76 -32.38
CA LYS A 239 -56.87 -44.08 -32.87
C LYS A 239 -56.01 -44.78 -31.82
N HIS A 240 -56.32 -44.59 -30.55
CA HIS A 240 -55.59 -45.23 -29.46
C HIS A 240 -56.16 -46.63 -29.18
N GLN A 241 -55.30 -47.54 -28.71
CA GLN A 241 -55.69 -48.92 -28.41
C GLN A 241 -56.39 -49.07 -27.05
N TRP A 242 -56.34 -48.05 -26.20
CA TRP A 242 -56.94 -48.04 -24.88
C TRP A 242 -58.39 -47.54 -24.88
N LYS A 243 -59.17 -48.03 -23.90
CA LYS A 243 -60.53 -47.56 -23.63
C LYS A 243 -60.63 -47.06 -22.20
N LEU A 244 -60.47 -45.75 -22.03
CA LEU A 244 -60.41 -45.12 -20.72
C LEU A 244 -61.81 -44.74 -20.23
N ASN A 245 -62.01 -44.83 -18.92
CA ASN A 245 -63.10 -44.13 -18.26
C ASN A 245 -62.67 -42.67 -18.10
N SER A 246 -63.43 -41.74 -18.66
CA SER A 246 -63.13 -40.32 -18.59
C SER A 246 -64.31 -39.51 -18.06
N THR A 247 -63.99 -38.37 -17.47
CA THR A 247 -64.97 -37.34 -17.12
C THR A 247 -64.37 -35.96 -17.32
N VAL A 248 -65.21 -35.00 -17.66
CA VAL A 248 -64.81 -33.59 -17.84
C VAL A 248 -65.41 -32.78 -16.72
N ILE A 249 -64.54 -32.15 -15.92
CA ILE A 249 -64.93 -31.26 -14.84
C ILE A 249 -64.35 -29.88 -15.16
N PRO A 250 -65.16 -28.95 -15.72
CA PRO A 250 -64.69 -27.61 -16.01
C PRO A 250 -64.35 -26.87 -14.73
N ARG A 251 -63.39 -25.95 -14.79
CA ARG A 251 -62.92 -25.17 -13.63
C ARG A 251 -64.05 -24.41 -12.91
N SER A 252 -65.11 -24.01 -13.62
CA SER A 252 -66.27 -23.36 -13.03
C SER A 252 -67.09 -24.26 -12.10
N GLN A 253 -66.98 -25.58 -12.24
CA GLN A 253 -67.66 -26.58 -11.41
C GLN A 253 -66.78 -27.11 -10.26
N VAL A 254 -65.50 -26.73 -10.23
CA VAL A 254 -64.56 -27.03 -9.17
C VAL A 254 -64.73 -26.00 -8.05
N GLY A 255 -65.49 -26.34 -7.02
CA GLY A 255 -65.64 -25.48 -5.84
C GLY A 255 -64.36 -25.49 -5.00
N PHE A 256 -63.70 -24.33 -4.85
CA PHE A 256 -62.59 -24.16 -3.92
C PHE A 256 -63.13 -23.95 -2.50
N ALA A 257 -63.10 -24.97 -1.66
CA ALA A 257 -63.27 -24.79 -0.22
C ALA A 257 -61.91 -24.39 0.39
N VAL A 258 -61.63 -23.08 0.45
CA VAL A 258 -60.52 -22.54 1.24
C VAL A 258 -61.04 -22.26 2.64
N SER A 259 -60.73 -23.12 3.61
CA SER A 259 -60.65 -22.72 5.02
C SER A 259 -60.00 -23.81 5.90
N CYS A 260 -58.73 -23.61 6.23
CA CYS A 260 -58.28 -23.87 7.59
C CYS A 260 -57.17 -22.84 7.94
N PRO A 261 -57.25 -22.13 9.07
CA PRO A 261 -56.27 -21.12 9.44
C PRO A 261 -54.89 -21.74 9.66
N MET A 262 -53.89 -21.21 8.97
CA MET A 262 -52.48 -21.59 9.10
C MET A 262 -51.96 -21.27 10.51
N SER A 263 -51.97 -22.24 11.42
CA SER A 263 -51.20 -22.16 12.68
C SER A 263 -50.54 -23.49 13.08
N SER A 264 -50.46 -24.47 12.17
CA SER A 264 -49.64 -25.66 12.38
C SER A 264 -49.17 -26.21 11.03
N VAL A 265 -47.86 -26.18 10.80
CA VAL A 265 -47.21 -26.75 9.61
C VAL A 265 -47.37 -28.28 9.63
N ARG A 266 -48.44 -28.76 9.00
CA ARG A 266 -48.53 -30.06 8.33
C ARG A 266 -49.34 -29.81 7.07
N LEU A 267 -48.79 -30.16 5.90
CA LEU A 267 -49.37 -29.98 4.57
C LEU A 267 -50.91 -30.11 4.55
N CYS A 268 -51.63 -29.00 4.67
CA CYS A 268 -53.04 -28.92 4.33
C CYS A 268 -53.12 -28.69 2.83
N ARG A 269 -53.36 -29.78 2.07
CA ARG A 269 -53.70 -29.70 0.65
C ARG A 269 -55.22 -29.60 0.51
N SER A 270 -55.67 -28.73 -0.39
CA SER A 270 -57.07 -28.35 -0.61
C SER A 270 -57.95 -29.52 -1.03
N VAL A 271 -59.15 -29.61 -0.45
CA VAL A 271 -60.19 -30.56 -0.86
C VAL A 271 -61.07 -29.91 -1.92
N VAL A 272 -61.09 -30.47 -3.13
CA VAL A 272 -62.07 -30.10 -4.18
C VAL A 272 -63.30 -30.99 -4.06
N TYR A 273 -64.47 -30.38 -4.24
CA TYR A 273 -65.74 -31.08 -4.38
C TYR A 273 -66.27 -30.87 -5.80
N ALA A 274 -66.79 -31.93 -6.44
CA ALA A 274 -67.52 -31.84 -7.69
C ALA A 274 -68.86 -32.58 -7.55
N THR A 275 -69.97 -31.92 -7.89
CA THR A 275 -71.30 -32.53 -7.95
C THR A 275 -71.69 -32.75 -9.41
N SER A 276 -71.68 -34.01 -9.87
CA SER A 276 -72.27 -34.39 -11.16
C SER A 276 -73.70 -34.89 -10.96
N ALA A 277 -74.65 -34.34 -11.73
CA ALA A 277 -76.09 -34.50 -11.50
C ALA A 277 -76.73 -35.75 -12.11
N ARG A 278 -75.98 -36.72 -12.64
CA ARG A 278 -76.63 -37.86 -13.35
C ARG A 278 -76.54 -39.24 -12.73
N TYR A 279 -75.51 -39.62 -11.97
CA TYR A 279 -75.54 -40.88 -11.22
C TYR A 279 -74.59 -40.73 -10.03
N PHE A 280 -75.12 -40.86 -8.83
CA PHE A 280 -74.41 -40.81 -7.54
C PHE A 280 -73.75 -39.47 -7.16
N ARG A 281 -73.91 -39.06 -5.89
CA ARG A 281 -73.05 -38.08 -5.24
C ARG A 281 -71.66 -38.72 -5.09
N THR A 282 -70.85 -38.65 -6.14
CA THR A 282 -69.46 -39.11 -6.12
C THR A 282 -68.62 -37.99 -5.51
N TYR A 283 -68.16 -38.18 -4.27
CA TYR A 283 -67.23 -37.26 -3.62
C TYR A 283 -65.85 -37.46 -4.26
N LEU A 284 -65.54 -36.64 -5.26
CA LEU A 284 -64.26 -36.70 -5.96
C LEU A 284 -63.29 -35.70 -5.33
N PHE A 285 -62.35 -36.19 -4.53
CA PHE A 285 -61.30 -35.40 -3.90
C PHE A 285 -60.18 -35.13 -4.90
N VAL A 286 -60.20 -33.97 -5.56
CA VAL A 286 -59.10 -33.54 -6.44
C VAL A 286 -58.20 -32.58 -5.66
N PHE A 287 -56.95 -32.96 -5.42
CA PHE A 287 -55.98 -32.05 -4.80
C PHE A 287 -55.28 -31.23 -5.88
N SER A 288 -55.47 -29.91 -5.86
CA SER A 288 -54.68 -28.99 -6.67
C SER A 288 -53.33 -28.74 -5.98
N VAL A 289 -52.23 -29.06 -6.65
CA VAL A 289 -50.90 -28.58 -6.28
C VAL A 289 -50.74 -27.23 -6.96
N ASN A 290 -50.70 -26.14 -6.17
CA ASN A 290 -50.32 -24.83 -6.70
C ASN A 290 -48.86 -24.94 -7.18
N HIS A 291 -48.65 -24.68 -8.47
CA HIS A 291 -47.35 -24.31 -9.02
C HIS A 291 -47.05 -22.85 -8.67
#